data_AF-A0AAW6XG11-F1
#
_entry.id   AF-A0AAW6XG11-F1
#
_cell.length_a   1.000
_cell.length_b   1.000
_cell.length_c   1.000
_cell.angle_alpha   90.00
_cell.angle_beta   90.00
_cell.angle_gamma   90.00
#
_symmetry.space_group_name_H-M   'P 1'
#
loop_
_entity.id
_entity.type
_entity.pdbx_description
1 polymer ?
#
loop_
_entity_poly.entity_id
_entity_poly.type
_entity_poly.pdbx_seq_one_letter_code
_entity_poly.pdbx_strand_id
1 'polypeptide(L)'
;SFDKTYRGLDFGFAADPLHYTENYYDKTRKRLYIYKEIHQTRLKNSVAVQKIKAINPYNLPIIADSAEPRTINEFRELGLKIRGAKKGPGSIEHGIKFLQDMYEIIIDRGRCPNTAREFEGYELERDSNGN
;
A
#
# COMPACT_ATOMS: atom_id res chain seq x y z
N SER A 1 11.38 11.02 15.94
CA SER A 1 10.40 9.98 16.26
C SER A 1 9.53 9.75 15.03
N PHE A 2 9.20 8.50 14.68
CA PHE A 2 8.35 8.15 13.55
C PHE A 2 6.87 8.30 13.94
N ASP A 3 6.41 9.52 14.18
CA ASP A 3 5.10 9.76 14.82
C ASP A 3 3.89 9.46 13.91
N LYS A 4 4.12 9.19 12.62
CA LYS A 4 3.07 9.00 11.61
C LYS A 4 3.40 7.87 10.64
N THR A 5 3.31 6.65 11.14
CA THR A 5 3.36 5.44 10.30
C THR A 5 1.98 5.09 9.76
N TYR A 6 1.87 4.92 8.45
CA TYR A 6 0.68 4.51 7.72
C TYR A 6 0.85 3.12 7.12
N ARG A 7 -0.26 2.38 7.01
CA ARG A 7 -0.29 1.02 6.49
C ARG A 7 -1.28 0.91 5.36
N GLY A 8 -0.80 0.55 4.18
CA GLY A 8 -1.60 0.31 3.00
C GLY A 8 -1.75 -1.19 2.75
N LEU A 9 -2.90 -1.59 2.22
CA LEU A 9 -3.10 -2.92 1.68
C LEU A 9 -3.87 -2.82 0.35
N ASP A 10 -3.27 -3.31 -0.71
CA ASP A 10 -3.95 -3.68 -1.93
C ASP A 10 -4.12 -5.21 -1.93
N PHE A 11 -5.32 -5.70 -2.22
CA PHE A 11 -5.57 -7.14 -2.28
C PHE A 11 -5.02 -7.77 -3.56
N GLY A 12 -4.80 -6.96 -4.61
CA GLY A 12 -4.56 -7.43 -5.97
C GLY A 12 -5.85 -7.97 -6.61
N PHE A 13 -5.93 -7.87 -7.94
CA PHE A 13 -7.04 -8.42 -8.72
C PHE A 13 -6.56 -9.58 -9.62
N ALA A 14 -7.25 -10.73 -9.54
CA ALA A 14 -7.00 -11.93 -10.34
C ALA A 14 -5.54 -12.46 -10.28
N ALA A 15 -4.67 -11.98 -11.18
CA ALA A 15 -3.27 -12.38 -11.25
C ALA A 15 -2.36 -11.48 -10.39
N ASP A 16 -2.84 -10.29 -10.02
CA ASP A 16 -2.03 -9.31 -9.30
C ASP A 16 -1.76 -9.77 -7.86
N PRO A 17 -0.57 -9.48 -7.34
CA PRO A 17 -0.18 -9.85 -5.99
C PRO A 17 -0.91 -9.00 -4.95
N LEU A 18 -1.15 -9.59 -3.79
CA LEU A 18 -1.45 -8.82 -2.59
C LEU A 18 -0.24 -7.97 -2.26
N HIS A 19 -0.45 -6.67 -2.05
CA HIS A 19 0.59 -5.71 -1.73
C HIS A 19 0.29 -4.96 -0.42
N TYR A 20 1.09 -5.22 0.61
CA TYR A 20 1.03 -4.53 1.90
C TYR A 20 2.25 -3.65 2.08
N THR A 21 2.11 -2.46 2.65
CA THR A 21 3.24 -1.57 2.97
C THR A 21 3.13 -0.95 4.35
N GLU A 22 4.27 -0.74 5.03
CA GLU A 22 4.39 0.25 6.11
C GLU A 22 5.19 1.46 5.63
N ASN A 23 4.64 2.64 5.88
CA ASN A 23 5.13 3.90 5.33
C ASN A 23 5.25 4.94 6.45
N TYR A 24 6.27 5.79 6.41
CA TYR A 24 6.34 6.97 7.26
C TYR A 24 6.26 8.24 6.42
N TYR A 25 5.40 9.17 6.82
CA TYR A 25 5.23 10.44 6.11
C TYR A 25 5.69 11.61 6.97
N ASP A 26 6.81 12.23 6.58
CA ASP A 26 7.28 13.51 7.12
C ASP A 26 6.56 14.64 6.38
N LYS A 27 5.44 15.09 6.94
CA LYS A 27 4.64 16.20 6.39
C LYS A 27 5.42 17.52 6.30
N THR A 28 6.33 17.77 7.24
CA THR A 28 7.08 19.04 7.29
C THR A 28 8.06 19.14 6.12
N ARG A 29 8.70 18.02 5.77
CA ARG A 29 9.66 17.96 4.66
C ARG A 29 9.04 17.43 3.36
N LYS A 30 7.76 17.05 3.37
CA LYS A 30 7.07 16.36 2.28
C LYS A 30 7.84 15.12 1.79
N ARG A 31 8.29 14.28 2.73
CA ARG A 31 9.03 13.05 2.42
C ARG A 31 8.23 11.82 2.79
N LEU A 32 8.15 10.88 1.87
CA LEU A 32 7.53 9.57 2.09
C LEU A 32 8.64 8.52 2.19
N TYR A 33 8.60 7.71 3.25
CA TYR A 33 9.50 6.59 3.45
C TYR A 33 8.71 5.30 3.39
N ILE A 34 9.11 4.36 2.52
CA ILE A 34 8.51 3.03 2.41
C ILE A 34 9.56 2.00 2.82
N TYR A 35 9.29 1.23 3.88
CA TYR A 35 10.36 0.46 4.55
C TYR A 35 9.99 -0.96 4.96
N LYS A 36 8.75 -1.39 4.75
CA LYS A 36 8.32 -2.80 4.83
C LYS A 36 7.31 -3.07 3.73
N GLU A 37 7.44 -4.20 3.06
CA GLU A 37 6.43 -4.69 2.13
C GLU A 37 6.06 -6.15 2.36
N ILE A 38 4.87 -6.55 1.93
CA ILE A 38 4.55 -7.92 1.52
C ILE A 38 4.06 -7.80 0.09
N HIS A 39 4.62 -8.57 -0.82
CA HIS A 39 4.20 -8.61 -2.22
C HIS A 39 4.17 -10.07 -2.68
N GLN A 40 2.97 -10.66 -2.78
CA GLN A 40 2.85 -12.09 -3.05
C GLN A 40 1.52 -12.45 -3.72
N THR A 41 1.57 -13.29 -4.75
CA THR A 41 0.39 -13.84 -5.44
C THR A 41 -0.14 -15.10 -4.75
N ARG A 42 -1.40 -15.43 -5.01
CA ARG A 42 -2.05 -16.72 -4.62
C ARG A 42 -1.96 -17.06 -3.14
N LEU A 43 -2.04 -16.05 -2.27
CA LEU A 43 -2.13 -16.26 -0.83
C LEU A 43 -3.56 -16.58 -0.42
N LYS A 44 -3.73 -17.58 0.45
CA LYS A 44 -4.95 -17.72 1.24
C LYS A 44 -5.04 -16.54 2.21
N ASN A 45 -6.24 -16.01 2.41
CA ASN A 45 -6.49 -14.86 3.30
C ASN A 45 -5.93 -15.09 4.72
N SER A 46 -6.08 -16.29 5.27
CA SER A 46 -5.50 -16.66 6.57
C SER A 46 -3.97 -16.56 6.62
N VAL A 47 -3.28 -16.95 5.55
CA VAL A 47 -1.81 -16.86 5.43
C VAL A 47 -1.37 -15.41 5.26
N ALA A 48 -2.11 -14.62 4.45
CA ALA A 48 -1.86 -13.18 4.31
C ALA A 48 -1.98 -12.47 5.67
N VAL A 49 -3.02 -12.75 6.44
CA VAL A 49 -3.21 -12.18 7.78
C VAL A 49 -2.06 -12.55 8.73
N GLN A 50 -1.60 -13.80 8.72
CA GLN A 50 -0.46 -14.22 9.55
C GLN A 50 0.82 -13.45 9.20
N LYS A 51 1.12 -13.32 7.90
CA LYS A 51 2.27 -12.53 7.42
C LYS A 51 2.16 -11.06 7.82
N ILE A 52 0.98 -10.46 7.66
CA ILE A 52 0.72 -9.07 8.06
C ILE A 52 0.94 -8.90 9.57
N LYS A 53 0.44 -9.81 10.42
CA LYS A 53 0.65 -9.75 11.88
C LYS A 53 2.13 -9.86 12.27
N ALA A 54 2.92 -10.65 11.55
CA ALA A 54 4.36 -10.75 11.81
C ALA A 54 5.09 -9.41 11.56
N ILE A 55 4.64 -8.62 10.58
CA ILE A 55 5.25 -7.34 10.20
C ILE A 55 4.65 -6.15 10.95
N ASN A 56 3.37 -6.24 11.33
CA ASN A 56 2.58 -5.30 12.15
C ASN A 56 2.17 -5.95 13.49
N PRO A 57 3.12 -6.22 14.40
CA PRO A 57 2.88 -6.99 15.62
C PRO A 57 1.91 -6.32 16.60
N TYR A 58 1.79 -4.99 16.51
CA TYR A 58 0.91 -4.20 17.37
C TYR A 58 -0.53 -4.03 16.80
N ASN A 59 -0.84 -4.72 15.71
CA ASN A 59 -2.15 -4.66 15.04
C ASN A 59 -2.62 -3.21 14.78
N LEU A 60 -1.70 -2.35 14.34
CA LEU A 60 -1.99 -0.96 14.06
C LEU A 60 -2.90 -0.84 12.82
N PRO A 61 -3.71 0.23 12.72
CA PRO A 61 -4.74 0.34 11.68
C PRO A 61 -4.17 0.22 10.26
N ILE A 62 -4.86 -0.55 9.42
CA ILE A 62 -4.57 -0.76 8.00
C ILE A 62 -5.68 -0.14 7.15
N ILE A 63 -5.28 0.60 6.12
CA ILE A 63 -6.19 1.10 5.08
C ILE A 63 -6.05 0.21 3.87
N ALA A 64 -7.14 -0.49 3.54
CA ALA A 64 -7.19 -1.39 2.41
C ALA A 64 -7.90 -0.77 1.21
N ASP A 65 -7.65 -1.28 0.00
CA ASP A 65 -8.55 -1.01 -1.12
C ASP A 65 -9.99 -1.41 -0.76
N SER A 66 -10.95 -0.53 -1.07
CA SER A 66 -12.36 -0.72 -0.77
C SER A 66 -13.14 -1.50 -1.84
N ALA A 67 -12.50 -1.91 -2.94
CA ALA A 67 -13.15 -2.69 -4.00
C ALA A 67 -13.60 -4.09 -3.54
N GLU A 68 -12.99 -4.63 -2.48
CA GLU A 68 -13.28 -5.97 -1.94
C GLU A 68 -13.79 -5.95 -0.48
N PRO A 69 -15.03 -5.46 -0.20
CA PRO A 69 -15.58 -5.38 1.16
C PRO A 69 -15.66 -6.72 1.89
N ARG A 70 -15.88 -7.82 1.15
CA ARG A 70 -15.94 -9.18 1.72
C ARG A 70 -14.59 -9.61 2.28
N THR A 71 -13.52 -9.40 1.52
CA THR A 71 -12.14 -9.69 1.94
C THR A 71 -11.73 -8.83 3.14
N ILE A 72 -12.11 -7.55 3.17
CA ILE A 72 -11.91 -6.69 4.35
C ILE A 72 -12.57 -7.28 5.59
N ASN A 73 -13.82 -7.76 5.45
CA ASN A 73 -14.54 -8.35 6.58
C ASN A 73 -13.87 -9.63 7.08
N GLU A 74 -13.46 -10.52 6.17
CA GLU A 74 -12.73 -11.74 6.52
C GLU A 74 -11.40 -11.42 7.23
N PHE A 75 -10.63 -10.45 6.73
CA PHE A 75 -9.38 -10.03 7.39
C PHE A 75 -9.62 -9.48 8.80
N ARG A 76 -10.76 -8.81 9.01
CA ARG A 76 -11.19 -8.33 10.33
C ARG A 76 -11.57 -9.48 11.26
N GLU A 77 -12.32 -10.46 10.78
CA GLU A 77 -12.68 -11.68 11.52
C GLU A 77 -11.44 -12.49 11.91
N LEU A 78 -10.43 -12.54 11.03
CA LEU A 78 -9.11 -13.13 11.30
C LEU A 78 -8.23 -12.26 12.24
N GLY A 79 -8.73 -11.10 12.67
CA GLY A 79 -8.18 -10.30 13.76
C GLY A 79 -7.31 -9.10 13.35
N LEU A 80 -7.34 -8.66 12.09
CA LEU A 80 -6.67 -7.42 11.69
C LEU A 80 -7.52 -6.19 11.97
N LYS A 81 -6.88 -5.11 12.43
CA LYS A 81 -7.49 -3.78 12.50
C LYS A 81 -7.48 -3.12 11.11
N ILE A 82 -8.43 -3.51 10.27
CA ILE A 82 -8.49 -3.12 8.86
C ILE A 82 -9.81 -2.42 8.48
N ARG A 83 -9.70 -1.39 7.63
CA ARG A 83 -10.84 -0.69 7.03
C ARG A 83 -10.56 -0.31 5.58
N GLY A 84 -11.61 -0.26 4.76
CA GLY A 84 -11.50 0.22 3.39
C GLY A 84 -11.14 1.71 3.33
N ALA A 85 -10.42 2.08 2.28
CA ALA A 85 -10.19 3.46 1.88
C ALA A 85 -11.55 4.14 1.57
N LYS A 86 -11.67 5.42 1.94
CA LYS A 86 -12.82 6.22 1.51
C LYS A 86 -12.46 6.85 0.17
N LYS A 87 -12.96 6.27 -0.92
CA LYS A 87 -12.76 6.78 -2.29
C LYS A 87 -13.92 7.71 -2.66
N GLY A 88 -13.59 8.85 -3.27
CA GLY A 88 -14.56 9.76 -3.90
C GLY A 88 -14.20 9.97 -5.37
N PRO A 89 -15.06 10.63 -6.17
CA PRO A 89 -14.70 11.05 -7.52
C PRO A 89 -13.39 11.85 -7.49
N GLY A 90 -12.45 11.53 -8.38
CA GLY A 90 -11.14 12.20 -8.44
C GLY A 90 -10.09 11.72 -7.43
N SER A 91 -10.39 10.69 -6.62
CA SER A 91 -9.48 10.25 -5.55
C SER A 91 -8.17 9.62 -6.04
N ILE A 92 -8.16 9.04 -7.25
CA ILE A 92 -6.97 8.47 -7.87
C ILE A 92 -6.04 9.60 -8.31
N GLU A 93 -6.57 10.56 -9.07
CA GLU A 93 -5.85 11.72 -9.59
C GLU A 93 -5.29 12.57 -8.45
N HIS A 94 -6.07 12.77 -7.38
CA HIS A 94 -5.58 13.42 -6.16
C HIS A 94 -4.45 12.64 -5.48
N GLY A 95 -4.52 11.31 -5.47
CA GLY A 95 -3.47 10.46 -4.90
C GLY A 95 -2.16 10.54 -5.70
N ILE A 96 -2.24 10.46 -7.03
CA ILE A 96 -1.10 10.60 -7.93
C ILE A 96 -0.47 11.99 -7.76
N LYS A 97 -1.28 13.05 -7.81
CA LYS A 97 -0.79 14.42 -7.60
C LYS A 97 -0.13 14.59 -6.24
N PHE A 98 -0.71 14.01 -5.18
CA PHE A 98 -0.11 14.05 -3.86
C PHE A 98 1.29 13.40 -3.84
N LEU A 99 1.49 12.27 -4.51
CA LEU A 99 2.79 11.63 -4.62
C LEU A 99 3.77 12.45 -5.46
N GLN A 100 3.31 13.06 -6.56
CA GLN A 100 4.11 13.96 -7.41
C GLN A 100 4.53 15.25 -6.67
N ASP A 101 3.69 15.75 -5.76
CA ASP A 101 3.96 16.93 -4.93
C ASP A 101 4.94 16.64 -3.77
N MET A 102 5.36 15.38 -3.59
CA MET A 102 6.39 15.02 -2.60
C MET A 102 7.74 15.63 -2.98
N TYR A 103 8.49 16.10 -1.98
CA TYR A 103 9.87 16.50 -2.20
C TYR A 103 10.75 15.29 -2.51
N GLU A 104 10.48 14.16 -1.85
CA GLU A 104 11.26 12.94 -2.01
C GLU A 104 10.45 11.71 -1.58
N ILE A 105 10.59 10.62 -2.32
CA ILE A 105 10.07 9.29 -1.96
C ILE A 105 11.27 8.38 -1.76
N ILE A 106 11.51 7.98 -0.51
CA ILE A 106 12.62 7.12 -0.10
C ILE A 106 12.09 5.70 0.08
N ILE A 107 12.58 4.77 -0.73
CA ILE A 107 12.20 3.35 -0.67
C ILE A 107 13.41 2.54 -0.20
N ASP A 108 13.26 1.78 0.89
CA ASP A 108 14.27 0.80 1.32
C ASP A 108 14.28 -0.37 0.34
N ARG A 109 15.11 -0.30 -0.71
CA ARG A 109 15.16 -1.31 -1.79
C ARG A 109 15.46 -2.73 -1.31
N GLY A 110 16.17 -2.88 -0.20
CA GLY A 110 16.47 -4.19 0.37
C GLY A 110 15.25 -4.85 1.01
N ARG A 111 14.36 -4.04 1.61
CA ARG A 111 13.13 -4.53 2.25
C ARG A 111 11.88 -4.40 1.39
N CYS A 112 11.90 -3.48 0.43
CA CYS A 112 10.79 -3.12 -0.45
C CYS A 112 11.19 -3.18 -1.95
N PRO A 113 11.74 -4.30 -2.44
CA PRO A 113 12.19 -4.41 -3.83
C PRO A 113 11.05 -4.32 -4.85
N ASN A 114 9.83 -4.78 -4.52
CA ASN A 114 8.71 -4.72 -5.46
C ASN A 114 8.12 -3.31 -5.53
N THR A 115 7.96 -2.63 -4.39
CA THR A 115 7.58 -1.20 -4.41
C THR A 115 8.61 -0.38 -5.17
N ALA A 116 9.92 -0.61 -4.97
CA ALA A 116 10.96 0.09 -5.73
C ALA A 116 10.81 -0.13 -7.23
N ARG A 117 10.60 -1.38 -7.66
CA ARG A 117 10.41 -1.73 -9.08
C ARG A 117 9.18 -1.07 -9.67
N GLU A 118 8.06 -1.06 -8.95
CA GLU A 118 6.83 -0.40 -9.40
C GLU A 118 7.04 1.10 -9.56
N PHE A 119 7.66 1.78 -8.58
CA PHE A 119 7.95 3.21 -8.67
C PHE A 119 8.91 3.57 -9.81
N GLU A 120 9.89 2.72 -10.11
CA GLU A 120 10.79 2.88 -11.25
C GLU A 120 10.09 2.60 -12.60
N GLY A 121 9.21 1.59 -12.62
CA GLY A 121 8.45 1.21 -13.81
C GLY A 121 7.24 2.10 -14.11
N TYR A 122 6.80 2.91 -13.14
CA TYR A 122 5.68 3.84 -13.30
C TYR A 122 6.05 5.08 -14.14
N GLU A 123 7.30 5.19 -14.61
CA GLU A 123 7.66 6.09 -15.71
C GLU A 123 6.86 5.70 -16.96
N LEU A 124 5.71 6.35 -17.17
CA LEU A 124 4.90 6.31 -18.38
C LEU A 124 4.12 4.99 -18.56
N GLU A 125 2.96 4.84 -17.90
CA GLU A 125 1.80 4.53 -18.75
C GLU A 125 1.73 5.67 -19.76
N ARG A 126 2.39 5.46 -20.91
CA ARG A 126 2.20 6.31 -22.07
C ARG A 126 0.70 6.37 -22.26
N ASP A 127 0.17 7.58 -22.26
CA ASP A 127 -1.07 7.92 -22.90
C ASP A 127 -1.23 6.97 -24.09
N SER A 128 -2.38 6.32 -24.26
CA SER A 128 -2.67 5.53 -25.46
C SER A 128 -2.54 6.35 -26.75
N ASN A 129 -2.27 7.65 -26.62
CA ASN A 129 -1.66 8.50 -27.62
C ASN A 129 -0.16 8.65 -27.35
N GLY A 130 0.64 7.61 -27.62
CA GLY A 130 2.08 7.75 -27.85
C GLY A 130 2.35 8.55 -29.12
N ASN A 131 1.65 9.67 -29.31
CA ASN A 131 0.74 9.80 -30.45
C ASN A 131 -0.25 8.64 -30.63
#